data_AF-A0A0F8WFX2-F1
#
_entry.id   AF-A0A0F8WFX2-F1
#
_cell.length_a   1.000
_cell.length_b   1.000
_cell.length_c   1.000
_cell.angle_alpha   90.00
_cell.angle_beta   90.00
_cell.angle_gamma   90.00
#
_symmetry.space_group_name_H-M   'P 1'
#
loop_
_entity.id
_entity.type
_entity.pdbx_description
1 polymer ?
#
loop_
_entity_poly.entity_id
_entity_poly.type
_entity_poly.pdbx_seq_one_letter_code
_entity_poly.pdbx_strand_id
1 'polypeptide(L)'
;MSGNTRGKLKEHFEGIHKNLDWCLHHTAKAATLIEVQLALLPDFHTVKGDAEKEQQFFRQHPMYQAVTSLGEGIAVFDALTKDIYDKI
;
A
#
# COMPACT_ATOMS: atom_id res chain seq x y z
N MET A 1 34.19 17.89 -8.56
CA MET A 1 32.83 18.40 -8.89
C MET A 1 31.90 18.08 -7.74
N SER A 2 31.67 19.03 -6.82
CA SER A 2 30.60 18.90 -5.83
C SER A 2 29.28 19.05 -6.58
N GLY A 3 28.68 17.93 -7.00
CA GLY A 3 27.31 17.95 -7.50
C GLY A 3 26.44 18.67 -6.47
N ASN A 4 25.70 19.70 -6.92
CA ASN A 4 24.81 20.50 -6.10
C ASN A 4 24.03 19.57 -5.14
N THR A 5 24.14 19.79 -3.83
CA THR A 5 23.49 18.99 -2.77
C THR A 5 22.02 18.73 -3.06
N ARG A 6 21.34 19.71 -3.67
CA ARG A 6 19.94 19.58 -4.12
C ARG A 6 19.75 18.47 -5.16
N GLY A 7 20.65 18.36 -6.14
CA GLY A 7 20.60 17.32 -7.17
C GLY A 7 20.77 15.92 -6.58
N LYS A 8 21.68 15.76 -5.60
CA LYS A 8 21.87 14.48 -4.91
C LYS A 8 20.67 14.10 -4.04
N LEU A 9 20.07 15.07 -3.35
CA LEU A 9 18.84 14.84 -2.58
C LEU A 9 17.70 14.35 -3.49
N LYS A 10 17.56 14.98 -4.67
CA LYS A 10 16.60 14.56 -5.69
C LYS A 10 16.81 13.11 -6.14
N GLU A 11 18.03 12.72 -6.48
CA GLU A 11 18.34 11.33 -6.89
C GLU A 11 17.98 10.31 -5.80
N HIS A 12 18.27 10.63 -4.53
CA HIS A 12 17.91 9.75 -3.41
C HIS A 12 16.40 9.66 -3.19
N PHE A 13 15.67 10.78 -3.26
CA PHE A 13 14.21 10.77 -3.13
C PHE A 13 13.52 10.07 -4.30
N GLU A 14 14.02 10.21 -5.53
CA GLU A 14 13.55 9.44 -6.68
C GLU A 14 13.76 7.92 -6.47
N GLY A 15 14.90 7.53 -5.86
CA GLY A 15 15.15 6.15 -5.47
C GLY A 15 14.19 5.64 -4.40
N ILE A 16 13.89 6.46 -3.38
CA ILE A 16 12.89 6.14 -2.35
C ILE A 16 11.52 5.98 -2.97
N HIS A 17 11.06 6.94 -3.79
CA HIS A 17 9.77 6.90 -4.48
C HIS A 17 9.58 5.60 -5.27
N LYS A 18 10.58 5.18 -6.06
CA LYS A 18 10.53 3.92 -6.81
C LYS A 18 10.42 2.69 -5.91
N ASN A 19 11.07 2.70 -4.75
CA ASN A 19 10.93 1.60 -3.78
C ASN A 19 9.53 1.59 -3.15
N LEU A 20 8.97 2.76 -2.85
CA LEU A 20 7.61 2.88 -2.33
C LEU A 20 6.58 2.42 -3.36
N ASP A 21 6.73 2.78 -4.64
CA ASP A 21 5.91 2.25 -5.74
C ASP A 21 5.93 0.71 -5.80
N TRP A 22 7.11 0.11 -5.66
CA TRP A 22 7.24 -1.35 -5.61
C TRP A 22 6.51 -1.94 -4.39
N CYS A 23 6.66 -1.33 -3.21
CA CYS A 23 5.94 -1.76 -2.02
C CYS A 23 4.42 -1.60 -2.16
N LEU A 24 3.93 -0.51 -2.77
CA LEU A 24 2.50 -0.30 -3.05
C LEU A 24 1.95 -1.38 -3.98
N HIS A 25 2.68 -1.71 -5.05
CA HIS A 25 2.31 -2.80 -5.94
C HIS A 25 2.14 -4.13 -5.20
N HIS A 26 3.11 -4.51 -4.37
CA HIS A 26 3.09 -5.80 -3.68
C HIS A 26 2.13 -5.85 -2.51
N THR A 27 1.93 -4.75 -1.78
CA THR A 27 0.90 -4.69 -0.72
C THR A 27 -0.50 -4.80 -1.33
N ALA A 28 -0.78 -4.11 -2.43
CA ALA A 28 -2.05 -4.26 -3.15
C ALA A 28 -2.24 -5.71 -3.67
N LYS A 29 -1.20 -6.29 -4.28
CA LYS A 29 -1.27 -7.67 -4.78
C LYS A 29 -1.48 -8.69 -3.66
N ALA A 30 -0.80 -8.52 -2.53
CA ALA A 30 -0.96 -9.36 -1.36
C ALA A 30 -2.37 -9.25 -0.78
N ALA A 31 -2.94 -8.05 -0.66
CA ALA A 31 -4.31 -7.84 -0.22
C ALA A 31 -5.31 -8.62 -1.10
N THR A 32 -5.19 -8.54 -2.42
CA THR A 32 -6.03 -9.33 -3.34
C THR A 32 -5.88 -10.83 -3.16
N LEU A 33 -4.65 -11.33 -2.97
CA LEU A 33 -4.41 -12.76 -2.75
C LEU A 33 -4.99 -13.23 -1.40
N ILE A 34 -4.93 -12.38 -0.38
CA ILE A 34 -5.58 -12.63 0.91
C ILE A 34 -7.09 -12.69 0.75
N GLU A 35 -7.71 -11.74 0.03
CA GLU A 35 -9.16 -11.76 -0.26
C GLU A 35 -9.57 -13.06 -0.95
N VAL A 36 -8.82 -13.50 -1.99
CA VAL A 36 -9.07 -14.77 -2.68
C VAL A 36 -9.06 -15.94 -1.70
N GLN A 37 -8.09 -15.96 -0.77
CA GLN A 37 -7.98 -17.07 0.18
C GLN A 37 -9.05 -17.03 1.27
N LEU A 38 -9.40 -15.84 1.74
CA LEU A 38 -10.50 -15.63 2.70
C LEU A 38 -11.86 -15.98 2.08
N ALA A 39 -12.04 -15.75 0.78
CA ALA A 39 -13.27 -16.09 0.06
C ALA A 39 -13.52 -17.61 -0.06
N LEU A 40 -12.51 -18.44 0.20
CA LEU A 40 -12.67 -19.90 0.27
C LEU A 40 -13.20 -20.38 1.63
N LEU A 41 -13.23 -19.52 2.65
CA LEU A 41 -13.70 -19.90 3.97
C LEU A 41 -15.22 -20.16 3.95
N PRO A 42 -15.72 -21.14 4.72
CA PRO A 42 -17.15 -21.42 4.82
C PRO A 42 -17.95 -20.17 5.23
N ASP A 43 -17.44 -19.41 6.20
CA ASP A 43 -18.12 -18.24 6.76
C ASP A 43 -18.32 -17.12 5.72
N PHE A 44 -17.44 -17.01 4.72
CA PHE A 44 -17.59 -16.04 3.64
C PHE A 44 -18.86 -16.27 2.81
N HIS A 45 -19.34 -17.52 2.73
CA HIS A 45 -20.53 -17.86 1.95
C HIS A 45 -21.80 -17.19 2.51
N THR A 46 -21.78 -16.80 3.79
CA THR A 46 -22.89 -16.11 4.46
C THR A 46 -23.00 -14.63 4.08
N VAL A 47 -21.90 -14.03 3.60
CA VAL A 47 -21.80 -12.62 3.23
C VAL A 47 -21.66 -12.40 1.73
N LYS A 48 -21.40 -13.46 0.96
CA LYS A 48 -21.18 -13.40 -0.48
C LYS A 48 -22.34 -12.75 -1.25
N GLY A 49 -22.01 -11.81 -2.13
CA GLY A 49 -22.97 -11.04 -2.94
C GLY A 49 -23.40 -9.71 -2.31
N ASP A 50 -22.99 -9.44 -1.07
CA ASP A 50 -23.21 -8.17 -0.38
C ASP A 50 -21.87 -7.46 -0.19
N ALA A 51 -21.58 -6.49 -1.04
CA ALA A 51 -20.26 -5.84 -1.11
C ALA A 51 -19.81 -5.22 0.23
N GLU A 52 -20.75 -4.68 1.01
CA GLU A 52 -20.42 -4.08 2.31
C GLU A 52 -20.04 -5.17 3.32
N LYS A 53 -20.80 -6.27 3.36
CA LYS A 53 -20.50 -7.39 4.27
C LYS A 53 -19.26 -8.18 3.85
N GLU A 54 -19.00 -8.34 2.56
CA GLU A 54 -17.76 -8.92 2.05
C GLU A 54 -16.55 -8.09 2.50
N GLN A 55 -16.62 -6.76 2.33
CA GLN A 55 -15.54 -5.87 2.77
C GLN A 55 -15.34 -5.90 4.29
N GLN A 56 -16.43 -5.92 5.07
CA GLN A 56 -16.35 -6.07 6.52
C GLN A 56 -15.71 -7.40 6.92
N PHE A 57 -16.08 -8.51 6.26
CA PHE A 57 -15.48 -9.82 6.49
C PHE A 57 -13.96 -9.77 6.28
N PHE A 58 -13.48 -9.20 5.17
CA PHE A 58 -12.04 -9.07 4.94
C PHE A 58 -11.36 -8.20 6.00
N ARG A 59 -11.96 -7.05 6.37
CA ARG A 59 -11.41 -6.12 7.37
C ARG A 59 -11.30 -6.72 8.79
N GLN A 60 -12.10 -7.73 9.11
CA GLN A 60 -12.00 -8.44 10.40
C GLN A 60 -10.76 -9.35 10.49
N HIS A 61 -10.10 -9.66 9.36
CA HIS A 61 -8.95 -10.55 9.34
C HIS A 61 -7.63 -9.78 9.53
N PRO A 62 -6.82 -10.12 10.56
CA PRO A 62 -5.64 -9.33 10.93
C PRO A 62 -4.62 -9.15 9.80
N MET A 63 -4.39 -10.17 8.96
CA MET A 63 -3.41 -10.09 7.88
C MET A 63 -3.87 -9.13 6.77
N TYR A 64 -5.15 -9.16 6.42
CA TYR A 64 -5.72 -8.21 5.45
C TYR A 64 -5.62 -6.79 5.97
N GLN A 65 -5.98 -6.58 7.24
CA GLN A 65 -5.87 -5.28 7.91
C GLN A 65 -4.42 -4.78 7.94
N ALA A 66 -3.46 -5.63 8.29
CA ALA A 66 -2.05 -5.25 8.36
C ALA A 66 -1.49 -4.83 7.00
N VAL A 67 -1.77 -5.61 5.95
CA VAL A 67 -1.26 -5.34 4.59
C VAL A 67 -1.89 -4.08 4.01
N THR A 68 -3.20 -3.89 4.17
CA THR A 68 -3.90 -2.68 3.71
C THR A 68 -3.44 -1.43 4.47
N SER A 69 -3.30 -1.51 5.80
CA SER A 69 -2.79 -0.39 6.61
C SER A 69 -1.35 -0.01 6.24
N LEU A 70 -0.50 -1.00 5.94
CA LEU A 70 0.87 -0.74 5.46
C LEU A 70 0.86 -0.03 4.10
N GLY A 71 0.03 -0.50 3.15
CA GLY A 71 -0.12 0.13 1.84
C GLY A 71 -0.59 1.59 1.95
N GLU A 72 -1.60 1.85 2.79
CA GLU A 72 -2.09 3.20 3.07
C GLU A 72 -1.01 4.09 3.68
N GLY A 73 -0.28 3.58 4.68
CA GLY A 73 0.82 4.31 5.31
C GLY A 73 1.95 4.65 4.34
N ILE A 74 2.31 3.72 3.45
CA ILE A 74 3.30 3.94 2.40
C ILE A 74 2.82 5.01 1.42
N ALA A 75 1.56 4.96 0.98
CA ALA A 75 1.00 5.96 0.06
C ALA A 75 1.00 7.37 0.66
N VAL A 76 0.64 7.49 1.95
CA VAL A 76 0.69 8.77 2.66
C VAL A 76 2.13 9.28 2.77
N PHE A 77 3.07 8.41 3.14
CA PHE A 77 4.47 8.79 3.24
C PHE A 77 5.04 9.23 1.90
N ASP A 78 4.77 8.49 0.82
CA ASP A 78 5.23 8.81 -0.53
C ASP A 78 4.71 10.18 -0.99
N ALA A 79 3.41 10.46 -0.79
CA ALA A 79 2.82 11.75 -1.11
C ALA A 79 3.47 12.91 -0.35
N LEU A 80 3.78 12.72 0.95
CA LEU A 80 4.49 13.72 1.76
C LEU A 80 5.93 13.93 1.27
N THR A 81 6.64 12.86 0.91
CA THR A 81 8.01 12.99 0.37
C THR A 81 8.03 13.72 -0.95
N LYS A 82 7.04 13.48 -1.82
CA LYS A 82 6.87 14.17 -3.09
C LYS A 82 6.57 15.65 -2.91
N ASP A 83 5.67 16.02 -1.99
CA ASP A 83 5.36 17.42 -1.68
C ASP A 83 6.59 18.19 -1.16
N ILE A 84 7.38 17.58 -0.29
CA ILE A 84 8.64 18.17 0.18
C ILE A 84 9.63 18.32 -0.98
N TYR A 85 9.75 17.28 -1.81
CA TYR A 85 10.63 17.26 -2.96
C TYR A 85 10.28 18.36 -3.98
N ASP A 86 9.00 18.56 -4.31
CA ASP A 86 8.54 19.58 -5.26
C ASP A 86 8.82 21.01 -4.75
N LYS A 87 9.02 21.18 -3.44
CA LYS A 87 9.32 22.47 -2.78
C LYS A 87 10.80 22.79 -2.65
N ILE A 88 11.71 21.81 -2.82
CA ILE A 88 13.17 21.97 -2.63
C ILE A 88 13.89 22.22 -3.96
#